data_AF-A0A3B6U6M3-F1
#
_entry.id   AF-A0A3B6U6M3-F1
#
_cell.length_a   1.000
_cell.length_b   1.000
_cell.length_c   1.000
_cell.angle_alpha   90.00
_cell.angle_beta   90.00
_cell.angle_gamma   90.00
#
_symmetry.space_group_name_H-M   'P 1'
#
loop_
_entity.id
_entity.type
_entity.pdbx_description
1 polymer ?
#
loop_
_entity_poly.entity_id
_entity_poly.type
_entity_poly.pdbx_seq_one_letter_code
_entity_poly.pdbx_strand_id
1 'polypeptide(L)'
;MEKVMLHQQEQEARAPAPTCPPWLQAAIADIEQRVRALAAGVPDDDAAAAAADHSFAERAENYYRRRPQLLALLTDLHHRYLYLADRYAQSLLANAKSHSHHLSSDCSSDVDDRSSDAGSSLSYQPHSVIADDHHPAAPALAFPASADGELVVAELVMAWVDRDVLADEADRRRAESARKIDLQGSLLEVLESERLVLLGENARLAFRASAAEEEAAAAAAELGYTRRRAADMARLAVKLRDDHRACMLGRKVEALQAQVYGLELRNRECFEAMAAWEAERKAGVAEIERLRAENRRLAAEAAQAAAASRRKRGGGKGGGNGWWWLARVRLAAEWTPCAPSSVTVRKVGEQMKGGKYNGGCFCL
;
A
#
# COMPACT_ATOMS: atom_id res chain seq x y z
N MET A 1 -27.88 -55.99 -59.24
CA MET A 1 -28.64 -56.06 -57.98
C MET A 1 -27.74 -55.99 -56.74
N GLU A 2 -26.47 -56.40 -56.80
CA GLU A 2 -25.54 -56.30 -55.64
C GLU A 2 -25.12 -54.86 -55.25
N LYS A 3 -25.13 -53.89 -56.16
CA LYS A 3 -24.79 -52.50 -55.82
C LYS A 3 -25.87 -51.75 -55.02
N VAL A 4 -27.11 -52.25 -55.05
CA VAL A 4 -28.23 -51.66 -54.27
C VAL A 4 -28.22 -52.21 -52.84
N MET A 5 -27.83 -53.47 -52.65
CA MET A 5 -27.71 -54.08 -51.31
C MET A 5 -26.55 -53.48 -50.49
N LEU A 6 -25.43 -53.12 -51.11
CA LEU A 6 -24.29 -52.51 -50.39
C LEU A 6 -24.57 -51.07 -49.92
N HIS A 7 -25.35 -50.28 -50.68
CA HIS A 7 -25.77 -48.95 -50.22
C HIS A 7 -26.85 -49.00 -49.14
N GLN A 8 -27.58 -50.12 -49.05
CA GLN A 8 -28.61 -50.31 -48.04
C GLN A 8 -28.03 -50.82 -46.71
N GLN A 9 -26.84 -51.43 -46.73
CA GLN A 9 -26.16 -51.95 -45.55
C GLN A 9 -25.21 -50.93 -44.88
N GLU A 10 -24.85 -49.83 -45.54
CA GLU A 10 -24.06 -48.72 -44.96
C GLU A 10 -24.93 -47.61 -44.30
N GLN A 11 -26.26 -47.66 -44.42
CA GLN A 11 -27.17 -46.65 -43.86
C GLN A 11 -27.81 -47.04 -42.52
N GLU A 12 -27.58 -48.25 -42.00
CA GLU A 12 -28.33 -48.79 -40.86
C GLU A 12 -27.53 -48.96 -39.57
N ALA A 13 -26.54 -48.08 -39.34
CA ALA A 13 -25.79 -48.02 -38.08
C ALA A 13 -25.40 -46.60 -37.65
N ARG A 14 -26.31 -45.62 -37.77
CA ARG A 14 -26.15 -44.34 -37.07
C ARG A 14 -27.35 -44.12 -36.17
N ALA A 15 -27.22 -44.53 -34.91
CA ALA A 15 -28.10 -44.09 -33.84
C ALA A 15 -28.27 -42.55 -33.91
N PRO A 16 -29.46 -41.99 -33.70
CA PRO A 16 -29.60 -40.55 -33.59
C PRO A 16 -28.76 -40.13 -32.39
N ALA A 17 -27.62 -39.48 -32.65
CA ALA A 17 -26.87 -38.82 -31.60
C ALA A 17 -27.88 -37.87 -30.91
N PRO A 18 -27.94 -37.83 -29.56
CA PRO A 18 -28.77 -36.84 -28.89
C PRO A 18 -28.30 -35.49 -29.42
N THR A 19 -29.13 -34.84 -30.22
CA THR A 19 -28.81 -33.59 -30.88
C THR A 19 -28.71 -32.57 -29.77
N CYS A 20 -27.48 -32.38 -29.27
CA CYS A 20 -27.18 -31.37 -28.28
C CYS A 20 -27.76 -30.05 -28.82
N PRO A 21 -28.66 -29.38 -28.09
CA PRO A 21 -29.39 -28.27 -28.66
C PRO A 21 -28.39 -27.17 -29.08
N PRO A 22 -28.64 -26.44 -30.19
CA PRO A 22 -27.66 -25.52 -30.78
C PRO A 22 -27.16 -24.46 -29.79
N TRP A 23 -28.00 -24.06 -28.84
CA TRP A 23 -27.64 -23.11 -27.78
C TRP A 23 -26.62 -23.67 -26.78
N LEU A 24 -26.66 -24.98 -26.49
CA LEU A 24 -25.74 -25.65 -25.58
C LEU A 24 -24.38 -25.82 -26.25
N GLN A 25 -24.36 -26.18 -27.54
CA GLN A 25 -23.12 -26.25 -28.32
C GLN A 25 -22.43 -24.89 -28.42
N ALA A 26 -23.19 -23.83 -28.70
CA ALA A 26 -22.66 -22.46 -28.75
C ALA A 26 -22.12 -21.99 -27.38
N ALA A 27 -22.80 -22.34 -26.29
CA ALA A 27 -22.36 -22.00 -24.93
C ALA A 27 -21.07 -22.75 -24.53
N ILE A 28 -20.97 -24.03 -24.87
CA ILE A 28 -19.75 -24.82 -24.64
C ILE A 28 -18.58 -24.24 -25.45
N ALA A 29 -18.80 -23.88 -26.72
CA ALA A 29 -17.76 -23.27 -27.56
C ALA A 29 -17.27 -21.90 -27.02
N ASP A 30 -18.16 -21.04 -26.50
CA ASP A 30 -17.77 -19.77 -25.86
C ASP A 30 -16.97 -20.00 -24.57
N ILE A 31 -17.37 -20.99 -23.76
CA ILE A 31 -16.63 -21.39 -22.55
C ILE A 31 -15.23 -21.88 -22.92
N GLU A 32 -15.11 -22.77 -23.91
CA GLU A 32 -13.82 -23.27 -24.38
C GLU A 32 -12.94 -22.17 -24.96
N GLN A 33 -13.51 -21.20 -25.67
CA GLN A 33 -12.78 -20.05 -26.21
C GLN A 33 -12.20 -19.18 -25.09
N ARG A 34 -12.95 -18.95 -24.00
CA ARG A 34 -12.50 -18.17 -22.85
C ARG A 34 -11.42 -18.88 -22.04
N VAL A 35 -11.55 -20.19 -21.86
CA VAL A 35 -10.50 -21.02 -21.24
C VAL A 35 -9.23 -20.97 -22.08
N ARG A 36 -9.35 -21.10 -23.41
CA ARG A 36 -8.21 -21.00 -24.34
C ARG A 36 -7.56 -19.61 -24.34
N ALA A 37 -8.33 -18.54 -24.27
CA ALA A 37 -7.80 -17.17 -24.23
C ALA A 37 -6.94 -16.91 -22.97
N LEU A 38 -7.30 -17.51 -21.84
CA LEU A 38 -6.52 -17.42 -20.60
C LEU A 38 -5.31 -18.38 -20.60
N ALA A 39 -5.46 -19.56 -21.21
CA ALA A 39 -4.35 -20.50 -21.41
C ALA A 39 -3.29 -19.95 -22.40
N ALA A 40 -3.68 -19.17 -23.41
CA ALA A 40 -2.76 -18.51 -24.34
C ALA A 40 -1.90 -17.41 -23.69
N GLY A 41 -2.21 -17.02 -22.45
CA GLY A 41 -1.36 -16.16 -21.61
C GLY A 41 -0.29 -16.93 -20.83
N VAL A 42 -0.25 -18.27 -20.94
CA VAL A 42 0.82 -19.11 -20.40
C VAL A 42 1.92 -19.17 -21.46
N PRO A 43 3.14 -18.68 -21.17
CA PRO A 43 4.26 -18.87 -22.10
C PRO A 43 4.47 -20.38 -22.30
N ASP A 44 4.66 -20.82 -23.55
CA ASP A 44 4.92 -22.21 -23.90
C ASP A 44 6.04 -22.81 -23.05
N ASP A 45 6.08 -24.14 -22.89
CA ASP A 45 7.07 -24.84 -22.06
C ASP A 45 8.53 -24.47 -22.43
N ASP A 46 8.80 -24.05 -23.67
CA ASP A 46 10.10 -23.53 -24.12
C ASP A 46 10.46 -22.15 -23.53
N ALA A 47 9.46 -21.31 -23.25
CA ALA A 47 9.62 -20.04 -22.53
C ALA A 47 9.56 -20.22 -21.01
N ALA A 48 9.00 -21.33 -20.50
CA ALA A 48 9.14 -21.74 -19.10
C ALA A 48 10.58 -22.17 -18.75
N ALA A 49 11.34 -22.70 -19.72
CA ALA A 49 12.77 -22.93 -19.57
C ALA A 49 13.59 -21.62 -19.51
N ALA A 50 13.19 -20.59 -20.26
CA ALA A 50 13.74 -19.23 -20.13
C ALA A 50 13.27 -18.51 -18.85
N ALA A 51 12.13 -18.91 -18.28
CA ALA A 51 11.59 -18.40 -17.02
C ALA A 51 12.32 -18.88 -15.76
N ALA A 52 13.22 -19.85 -15.89
CA ALA A 52 14.14 -20.23 -14.81
C ALA A 52 15.06 -19.07 -14.38
N ASP A 53 15.22 -18.06 -15.25
CA ASP A 53 15.99 -16.84 -14.98
C ASP A 53 15.15 -15.71 -14.34
N HIS A 54 13.83 -15.87 -14.15
CA HIS A 54 13.01 -14.86 -13.46
C HIS A 54 13.28 -14.85 -11.96
N SER A 55 13.55 -13.66 -11.42
CA SER A 55 13.74 -13.45 -9.98
C SER A 55 12.51 -13.92 -9.19
N PHE A 56 12.70 -14.35 -7.94
CA PHE A 56 11.61 -14.76 -7.05
C PHE A 56 10.50 -13.70 -6.98
N ALA A 57 10.88 -12.42 -7.01
CA ALA A 57 9.95 -11.29 -7.02
C ALA A 57 9.05 -11.28 -8.27
N GLU A 58 9.60 -11.52 -9.45
CA GLU A 58 8.85 -11.56 -10.71
C GLU A 58 7.91 -12.77 -10.76
N ARG A 59 8.34 -13.92 -10.24
CA ARG A 59 7.47 -15.11 -10.11
C ARG A 59 6.30 -14.85 -9.16
N ALA A 60 6.56 -14.22 -8.01
CA ALA A 60 5.52 -13.85 -7.06
C ALA A 60 4.55 -12.83 -7.67
N GLU A 61 5.06 -11.80 -8.34
CA GLU A 61 4.26 -10.77 -8.99
C GLU A 61 3.36 -11.35 -10.10
N ASN A 62 3.89 -12.28 -10.90
CA ASN A 62 3.12 -12.98 -11.93
C ASN A 62 2.05 -13.90 -11.30
N TYR A 63 2.37 -14.61 -10.22
CA TYR A 63 1.41 -15.42 -9.47
C TYR A 63 0.25 -14.58 -8.90
N TYR A 64 0.55 -13.46 -8.23
CA TYR A 64 -0.47 -12.60 -7.64
C TYR A 64 -1.29 -11.84 -8.68
N ARG A 65 -0.75 -11.56 -9.88
CA ARG A 65 -1.53 -11.01 -11.01
C ARG A 65 -2.46 -12.04 -11.66
N ARG A 66 -2.01 -13.28 -11.82
CA ARG A 66 -2.78 -14.35 -12.48
C ARG A 66 -3.87 -14.95 -11.59
N ARG A 67 -3.61 -15.06 -10.30
CA ARG A 67 -4.56 -15.63 -9.31
C ARG A 67 -5.97 -15.02 -9.36
N PRO A 68 -6.17 -13.68 -9.37
CA PRO A 68 -7.51 -13.10 -9.47
C PRO A 68 -8.20 -13.40 -10.81
N GLN A 69 -7.44 -13.49 -11.91
CA GLN A 69 -7.98 -13.81 -13.24
C GLN A 69 -8.48 -15.26 -13.30
N LEU A 70 -7.71 -16.19 -12.71
CA LEU A 70 -8.11 -17.60 -12.60
C LEU A 70 -9.33 -17.77 -11.68
N LEU A 71 -9.36 -17.07 -10.55
CA LEU A 71 -10.51 -17.09 -9.64
C LEU A 71 -11.78 -16.54 -10.33
N ALA A 72 -11.65 -15.45 -11.10
CA ALA A 72 -12.75 -14.89 -11.87
C ALA A 72 -13.26 -15.84 -12.97
N LEU A 73 -12.36 -16.58 -13.64
CA LEU A 73 -12.74 -17.60 -14.61
C LEU A 73 -13.48 -18.77 -13.93
N LEU A 74 -12.97 -19.27 -12.81
CA LEU A 74 -13.59 -20.37 -12.08
C LEU A 74 -14.99 -20.02 -11.59
N THR A 75 -15.17 -18.79 -11.08
CA THR A 75 -16.49 -18.32 -10.68
C THR A 75 -17.40 -18.17 -11.91
N ASP A 76 -16.97 -17.55 -12.99
CA ASP A 76 -17.75 -17.44 -14.24
C ASP A 76 -18.16 -18.81 -14.79
N LEU A 77 -17.25 -19.78 -14.80
CA LEU A 77 -17.51 -21.16 -15.22
C LEU A 77 -18.55 -21.84 -14.32
N HIS A 78 -18.43 -21.67 -13.01
CA HIS A 78 -19.38 -22.23 -12.05
C HIS A 78 -20.79 -21.66 -12.24
N HIS A 79 -20.93 -20.34 -12.38
CA HIS A 79 -22.23 -19.70 -12.62
C HIS A 79 -22.84 -20.14 -13.96
N ARG A 80 -22.02 -20.24 -15.01
CA ARG A 80 -22.48 -20.72 -16.32
C ARG A 80 -22.87 -22.19 -16.28
N TYR A 81 -22.13 -23.04 -15.58
CA TYR A 81 -22.49 -24.44 -15.38
C TYR A 81 -23.86 -24.55 -14.71
N LEU A 82 -24.10 -23.82 -13.62
CA LEU A 82 -25.39 -23.81 -12.94
C LEU A 82 -26.52 -23.32 -13.85
N TYR A 83 -26.29 -22.23 -14.59
CA TYR A 83 -27.26 -21.69 -15.54
C TYR A 83 -27.59 -22.67 -16.68
N LEU A 84 -26.57 -23.32 -17.26
CA LEU A 84 -26.75 -24.29 -18.34
C LEU A 84 -27.43 -25.57 -17.82
N ALA A 85 -27.08 -26.03 -16.62
CA ALA A 85 -27.70 -27.18 -15.98
C ALA A 85 -29.19 -26.92 -15.68
N ASP A 86 -29.53 -25.76 -15.13
CA ASP A 86 -30.91 -25.35 -14.86
C ASP A 86 -31.72 -25.22 -16.17
N ARG A 87 -31.18 -24.52 -17.18
CA ARG A 87 -31.81 -24.41 -18.50
C ARG A 87 -31.98 -25.77 -19.19
N TYR A 88 -31.02 -26.67 -19.02
CA TYR A 88 -31.12 -28.03 -19.57
C TYR A 88 -32.19 -28.85 -18.85
N ALA A 89 -32.24 -28.81 -17.52
CA ALA A 89 -33.29 -29.44 -16.72
C ALA A 89 -34.69 -28.91 -17.09
N GLN A 90 -34.83 -27.60 -17.26
CA GLN A 90 -36.06 -26.96 -17.74
C GLN A 90 -36.43 -27.41 -19.16
N SER A 91 -35.45 -27.58 -20.06
CA SER A 91 -35.70 -28.05 -21.42
C SER A 91 -36.16 -29.51 -21.47
N LEU A 92 -35.64 -30.37 -20.58
CA LEU A 92 -36.10 -31.75 -20.43
C LEU A 92 -37.55 -31.79 -19.92
N LEU A 93 -37.88 -30.95 -18.93
CA LEU A 93 -39.25 -30.82 -18.41
C LEU A 93 -40.22 -30.23 -19.45
N ALA A 94 -39.79 -29.26 -20.26
CA ALA A 94 -40.58 -28.67 -21.33
C ALA A 94 -40.83 -29.67 -22.48
N ASN A 95 -39.83 -30.47 -22.85
CA ASN A 95 -39.99 -31.55 -23.84
C ASN A 95 -40.92 -32.66 -23.34
N ALA A 96 -40.87 -32.99 -22.04
CA ALA A 96 -41.81 -33.93 -21.42
C ALA A 96 -43.27 -33.40 -21.43
N LYS A 97 -43.47 -32.10 -21.19
CA LYS A 97 -44.79 -31.45 -21.32
C LYS A 97 -45.26 -31.40 -22.77
N SER A 98 -44.37 -31.15 -23.73
CA SER A 98 -44.75 -31.12 -25.16
C SER A 98 -45.22 -32.47 -25.70
N HIS A 99 -44.78 -33.60 -25.13
CA HIS A 99 -45.34 -34.93 -25.46
C HIS A 99 -46.65 -35.25 -24.72
N SER A 100 -46.97 -34.51 -23.66
CA SER A 100 -48.25 -34.63 -22.95
C SER A 100 -49.37 -33.81 -23.58
N HIS A 101 -49.08 -32.81 -24.42
CA HIS A 101 -50.09 -31.90 -24.98
C HIS A 101 -50.86 -32.44 -26.20
N HIS A 102 -50.70 -33.71 -26.59
CA HIS A 102 -51.60 -34.34 -27.56
C HIS A 102 -52.77 -35.10 -26.94
N LEU A 103 -52.85 -35.21 -25.61
CA LEU A 103 -54.03 -35.72 -24.93
C LEU A 103 -54.29 -34.87 -23.69
N SER A 104 -55.50 -34.30 -23.63
CA SER A 104 -56.09 -33.61 -22.49
C SER A 104 -55.86 -32.10 -22.40
N SER A 105 -56.92 -31.42 -22.85
CA SER A 105 -57.37 -30.11 -22.40
C SER A 105 -57.56 -30.09 -20.87
N ASP A 106 -57.48 -28.88 -20.33
CA ASP A 106 -58.01 -28.39 -19.06
C ASP A 106 -57.37 -28.95 -17.78
N CYS A 107 -56.50 -28.16 -17.15
CA CYS A 107 -56.85 -27.40 -15.95
C CYS A 107 -55.65 -26.61 -15.40
N SER A 108 -55.95 -25.37 -15.05
CA SER A 108 -55.09 -24.40 -14.37
C SER A 108 -55.25 -24.57 -12.86
N SER A 109 -54.13 -24.62 -12.13
CA SER A 109 -53.91 -23.73 -10.97
C SER A 109 -52.50 -23.92 -10.39
N ASP A 110 -51.80 -22.79 -10.26
CA ASP A 110 -50.86 -22.51 -9.16
C ASP A 110 -51.41 -23.04 -7.83
N VAL A 111 -50.58 -23.70 -7.02
CA VAL A 111 -50.07 -23.17 -5.74
C VAL A 111 -49.14 -24.16 -5.03
N ASP A 112 -48.17 -23.57 -4.35
CA ASP A 112 -47.44 -24.00 -3.15
C ASP A 112 -46.21 -24.93 -3.22
N ASP A 113 -45.09 -24.21 -3.18
CA ASP A 113 -43.83 -24.46 -2.48
C ASP A 113 -44.02 -24.96 -1.03
N ARG A 114 -43.03 -25.76 -0.60
CA ARG A 114 -42.63 -26.14 0.77
C ARG A 114 -43.24 -27.39 1.44
N SER A 115 -42.34 -28.38 1.50
CA SER A 115 -42.03 -29.21 2.67
C SER A 115 -43.10 -30.23 3.11
N SER A 116 -42.93 -31.48 2.68
CA SER A 116 -43.51 -32.64 3.36
C SER A 116 -42.41 -33.45 4.05
N ASP A 117 -42.31 -33.27 5.37
CA ASP A 117 -41.81 -34.28 6.28
C ASP A 117 -42.73 -35.51 6.17
N ALA A 118 -42.14 -36.65 5.79
CA ALA A 118 -42.84 -37.93 5.70
C ALA A 118 -43.05 -38.53 7.10
N GLY A 119 -44.01 -37.99 7.85
CA GLY A 119 -44.60 -38.66 9.00
C GLY A 119 -45.66 -39.67 8.54
N SER A 120 -45.23 -40.87 8.12
CA SER A 120 -46.13 -41.96 7.75
C SER A 120 -46.78 -42.57 9.00
N SER A 121 -47.98 -42.07 9.34
CA SER A 121 -48.87 -42.71 10.31
C SER A 121 -49.85 -43.63 9.57
N LEU A 122 -49.66 -44.94 9.72
CA LEU A 122 -50.62 -45.98 9.38
C LEU A 122 -51.92 -45.78 10.16
N SER A 123 -52.98 -45.35 9.48
CA SER A 123 -54.35 -45.41 9.99
C SER A 123 -55.04 -46.62 9.37
N TYR A 124 -55.28 -47.65 10.19
CA TYR A 124 -56.19 -48.74 9.91
C TYR A 124 -57.61 -48.18 9.72
N GLN A 125 -58.17 -48.28 8.52
CA GLN A 125 -59.63 -48.21 8.34
C GLN A 125 -60.17 -49.64 8.15
N PRO A 126 -61.15 -50.06 8.97
CA PRO A 126 -61.87 -51.31 8.75
C PRO A 126 -62.84 -51.11 7.58
N HIS A 127 -62.75 -51.94 6.54
CA HIS A 127 -63.75 -51.96 5.49
C HIS A 127 -65.07 -52.50 6.05
N SER A 128 -65.99 -51.58 6.32
CA SER A 128 -67.38 -51.87 6.60
C SER A 128 -68.06 -52.44 5.37
N VAL A 129 -68.64 -53.61 5.58
CA VAL A 129 -69.55 -54.35 4.73
C VAL A 129 -70.73 -53.43 4.33
N ILE A 130 -70.80 -53.04 3.06
CA ILE A 130 -72.06 -52.62 2.44
C ILE A 130 -72.49 -53.78 1.55
N ALA A 131 -73.56 -54.43 1.98
CA ALA A 131 -74.29 -55.43 1.23
C ALA A 131 -74.91 -54.76 0.00
N ASP A 132 -74.42 -55.12 -1.18
CA ASP A 132 -75.17 -55.01 -2.42
C ASP A 132 -75.78 -56.39 -2.72
N ASP A 133 -77.06 -56.51 -2.39
CA ASP A 133 -77.97 -57.48 -2.99
C ASP A 133 -78.07 -57.17 -4.48
N HIS A 134 -77.27 -57.81 -5.33
CA HIS A 134 -77.62 -58.04 -6.74
C HIS A 134 -77.06 -59.39 -7.17
N HIS A 135 -77.97 -60.37 -7.25
CA HIS A 135 -77.77 -61.63 -7.95
C HIS A 135 -77.29 -61.39 -9.38
N PRO A 136 -76.25 -62.14 -9.82
CA PRO A 136 -76.31 -62.81 -11.09
C PRO A 136 -76.36 -64.31 -10.85
N ALA A 137 -77.28 -64.96 -11.55
CA ALA A 137 -77.36 -66.40 -11.64
C ALA A 137 -76.02 -66.98 -12.12
N ALA A 138 -75.49 -67.93 -11.36
CA ALA A 138 -74.49 -68.89 -11.83
C ALA A 138 -75.09 -70.30 -11.75
N PRO A 139 -74.87 -71.14 -12.76
CA PRO A 139 -75.64 -72.34 -13.02
C PRO A 139 -75.34 -73.43 -11.99
N ALA A 140 -76.33 -74.28 -11.76
CA ALA A 140 -76.18 -75.51 -11.01
C ALA A 140 -75.01 -76.33 -11.57
N LEU A 141 -73.98 -76.52 -10.74
CA LEU A 141 -72.94 -77.50 -10.98
C LEU A 141 -73.54 -78.89 -10.76
N ALA A 142 -74.02 -79.48 -11.86
CA ALA A 142 -74.12 -80.91 -11.98
C ALA A 142 -72.70 -81.48 -11.93
N PHE A 143 -72.39 -82.24 -10.88
CA PHE A 143 -71.23 -83.12 -10.85
C PHE A 143 -71.29 -84.09 -12.05
N PRO A 144 -70.31 -84.13 -12.96
CA PRO A 144 -70.03 -85.34 -13.69
C PRO A 144 -69.08 -86.19 -12.84
N ALA A 145 -69.53 -87.41 -12.54
CA ALA A 145 -68.71 -88.40 -11.87
C ALA A 145 -67.41 -88.70 -12.66
N SER A 146 -66.33 -88.91 -11.90
CA SER A 146 -65.21 -89.84 -12.17
C SER A 146 -63.95 -89.39 -12.94
N ALA A 147 -63.61 -88.09 -12.98
CA ALA A 147 -62.24 -87.63 -13.30
C ALA A 147 -61.74 -86.43 -12.44
N ASP A 148 -62.53 -85.96 -11.47
CA ASP A 148 -62.29 -84.70 -10.75
C ASP A 148 -61.38 -84.81 -9.52
N GLY A 149 -61.20 -86.01 -8.95
CA GLY A 149 -60.41 -86.18 -7.74
C GLY A 149 -58.93 -85.83 -7.92
N GLU A 150 -58.36 -86.21 -9.07
CA GLU A 150 -56.94 -85.92 -9.38
C GLU A 150 -56.71 -84.45 -9.72
N LEU A 151 -57.66 -83.77 -10.37
CA LEU A 151 -57.58 -82.33 -10.66
C LEU A 151 -57.65 -81.50 -9.38
N VAL A 152 -58.57 -81.83 -8.46
CA VAL A 152 -58.69 -81.16 -7.16
C VAL A 152 -57.43 -81.37 -6.31
N VAL A 153 -56.86 -82.58 -6.33
CA VAL A 153 -55.58 -82.86 -5.64
C VAL A 153 -54.43 -82.07 -6.28
N ALA A 154 -54.36 -82.00 -7.61
CA ALA A 154 -53.35 -81.22 -8.32
C ALA A 154 -53.46 -79.73 -8.00
N GLU A 155 -54.66 -79.15 -8.02
CA GLU A 155 -54.90 -77.76 -7.65
C GLU A 155 -54.52 -77.47 -6.19
N LEU A 156 -54.83 -78.38 -5.27
CA LEU A 156 -54.46 -78.23 -3.86
C LEU A 156 -52.93 -78.27 -3.66
N VAL A 157 -52.23 -79.16 -4.38
CA VAL A 157 -50.76 -79.24 -4.35
C VAL A 157 -50.14 -77.98 -4.97
N MET A 158 -50.65 -77.50 -6.10
CA MET A 158 -50.20 -76.26 -6.72
C MET A 158 -50.41 -75.06 -5.79
N ALA A 159 -51.59 -74.94 -5.16
CA ALA A 159 -51.87 -73.87 -4.19
C ALA A 159 -50.95 -73.95 -2.95
N TRP A 160 -50.56 -75.15 -2.53
CA TRP A 160 -49.58 -75.33 -1.45
C TRP A 160 -48.18 -74.87 -1.85
N VAL A 161 -47.70 -75.28 -3.04
CA VAL A 161 -46.40 -74.85 -3.57
C VAL A 161 -46.37 -73.35 -3.78
N ASP A 162 -47.42 -72.76 -4.36
CA ASP A 162 -47.51 -71.31 -4.57
C ASP A 162 -47.48 -70.55 -3.25
N ARG A 163 -48.17 -71.06 -2.22
CA ARG A 163 -48.13 -70.46 -0.88
C ARG A 163 -46.72 -70.49 -0.28
N ASP A 164 -46.00 -71.61 -0.43
CA ASP A 164 -44.65 -71.76 0.10
C ASP A 164 -43.64 -70.87 -0.68
N VAL A 165 -43.76 -70.77 -2.01
CA VAL A 165 -42.95 -69.86 -2.84
C VAL A 165 -43.20 -68.39 -2.46
N LEU A 166 -44.46 -68.00 -2.24
CA LEU A 166 -44.81 -66.65 -1.81
C LEU A 166 -44.31 -66.35 -0.39
N ALA A 167 -44.31 -67.34 0.50
CA ALA A 167 -43.75 -67.22 1.84
C ALA A 167 -42.23 -67.00 1.81
N ASP A 168 -41.50 -67.80 1.03
CA ASP A 168 -40.05 -67.66 0.84
C ASP A 168 -39.67 -66.30 0.22
N GLU A 169 -40.43 -65.85 -0.77
CA GLU A 169 -40.22 -64.53 -1.38
C GLU A 169 -40.49 -63.39 -0.38
N ALA A 170 -41.52 -63.51 0.46
CA ALA A 170 -41.78 -62.55 1.53
C ALA A 170 -40.67 -62.53 2.59
N ASP A 171 -40.14 -63.70 2.95
CA ASP A 171 -39.00 -63.85 3.86
C ASP A 171 -37.73 -63.23 3.27
N ARG A 172 -37.45 -63.47 1.97
CA ARG A 172 -36.34 -62.86 1.24
C ARG A 172 -36.44 -61.33 1.25
N ARG A 173 -37.62 -60.76 0.97
CA ARG A 173 -37.81 -59.31 1.01
C ARG A 173 -37.66 -58.73 2.41
N ARG A 174 -38.13 -59.44 3.45
CA ARG A 174 -37.92 -59.04 4.84
C ARG A 174 -36.44 -59.04 5.22
N ALA A 175 -35.69 -60.06 4.80
CA ALA A 175 -34.23 -60.11 5.01
C ALA A 175 -33.50 -58.98 4.26
N GLU A 176 -33.92 -58.66 3.04
CA GLU A 176 -33.35 -57.54 2.27
C GLU A 176 -33.69 -56.19 2.90
N SER A 177 -34.90 -55.99 3.40
CA SER A 177 -35.25 -54.75 4.12
C SER A 177 -34.47 -54.62 5.42
N ALA A 178 -34.26 -55.71 6.17
CA ALA A 178 -33.44 -55.70 7.37
C ALA A 178 -32.00 -55.27 7.06
N ARG A 179 -31.37 -55.88 6.05
CA ARG A 179 -30.03 -55.49 5.59
C ARG A 179 -29.94 -54.03 5.16
N LYS A 180 -30.98 -53.50 4.50
CA LYS A 180 -31.03 -52.08 4.12
C LYS A 180 -31.10 -51.16 5.33
N ILE A 181 -31.92 -51.51 6.32
CA ILE A 181 -32.03 -50.77 7.58
C ILE A 181 -30.68 -50.78 8.32
N ASP A 182 -30.02 -51.94 8.41
CA ASP A 182 -28.70 -52.06 9.04
C ASP A 182 -27.63 -51.22 8.33
N LEU A 183 -27.64 -51.21 7.00
CA LEU A 183 -26.72 -50.40 6.20
C LEU A 183 -26.98 -48.90 6.39
N GLN A 184 -28.24 -48.50 6.44
CA GLN A 184 -28.64 -47.11 6.71
C GLN A 184 -28.20 -46.67 8.11
N GLY A 185 -28.34 -47.54 9.12
CA GLY A 185 -27.82 -47.31 10.48
C GLY A 185 -26.31 -47.13 10.48
N SER A 186 -25.58 -48.01 9.80
CA SER A 186 -24.10 -47.92 9.70
C SER A 186 -23.65 -46.63 9.02
N LEU A 187 -24.36 -46.17 7.98
CA LEU A 187 -24.07 -44.89 7.32
C LEU A 187 -24.29 -43.70 8.27
N LEU A 188 -25.39 -43.72 9.05
CA LEU A 188 -25.66 -42.67 10.03
C LEU A 188 -24.56 -42.60 11.10
N GLU A 189 -24.10 -43.74 11.61
CA GLU A 189 -23.00 -43.78 12.59
C GLU A 189 -21.71 -43.17 12.02
N VAL A 190 -21.36 -43.47 10.76
CA VAL A 190 -20.19 -42.87 10.09
C VAL A 190 -20.36 -41.35 9.97
N LEU A 191 -21.51 -40.88 9.48
CA LEU A 191 -21.78 -39.44 9.35
C LEU A 191 -21.77 -38.70 10.70
N GLU A 192 -22.30 -39.32 11.75
CA GLU A 192 -22.24 -38.78 13.11
C GLU A 192 -20.81 -38.71 13.64
N SER A 193 -19.99 -39.73 13.36
CA SER A 193 -18.57 -39.73 13.73
C SER A 193 -17.77 -38.65 13.00
N GLU A 194 -18.00 -38.47 11.69
CA GLU A 194 -17.38 -37.41 10.89
C GLU A 194 -17.80 -36.02 11.39
N ARG A 195 -19.08 -35.84 11.72
CA ARG A 195 -19.57 -34.60 12.32
C ARG A 195 -18.85 -34.28 13.63
N LEU A 196 -18.65 -35.26 14.51
CA LEU A 196 -17.94 -35.05 15.78
C LEU A 196 -16.47 -34.67 15.55
N VAL A 197 -15.80 -35.32 14.61
CA VAL A 197 -14.41 -34.98 14.24
C VAL A 197 -14.34 -33.54 13.72
N LEU A 198 -15.21 -33.16 12.78
CA LEU A 198 -15.25 -31.81 12.22
C LEU A 198 -15.56 -30.74 13.27
N LEU A 199 -16.45 -31.02 14.22
CA LEU A 199 -16.71 -30.10 15.34
C LEU A 199 -15.46 -29.92 16.22
N GLY A 200 -14.73 -31.00 16.49
CA GLY A 200 -13.46 -30.95 17.22
C GLY A 200 -12.38 -30.16 16.49
N GLU A 201 -12.24 -30.37 15.18
CA GLU A 201 -11.29 -29.62 14.35
C GLU A 201 -11.64 -28.14 14.26
N ASN A 202 -12.93 -27.81 14.08
CA ASN A 202 -13.40 -26.44 14.09
C ASN A 202 -13.13 -25.73 15.43
N ALA A 203 -13.36 -26.40 16.56
CA ALA A 203 -13.02 -25.85 17.86
C ALA A 203 -11.51 -25.60 18.01
N ARG A 204 -10.67 -26.54 17.53
CA ARG A 204 -9.21 -26.38 17.54
C ARG A 204 -8.75 -25.22 16.66
N LEU A 205 -9.33 -25.08 15.48
CA LEU A 205 -9.03 -23.98 14.56
C LEU A 205 -9.47 -22.64 15.13
N ALA A 206 -10.64 -22.57 15.77
CA ALA A 206 -11.12 -21.37 16.44
C ALA A 206 -10.16 -20.91 17.54
N PHE A 207 -9.67 -21.83 18.37
CA PHE A 207 -8.67 -21.51 19.40
C PHE A 207 -7.35 -21.01 18.80
N ARG A 208 -6.89 -21.61 17.70
CA ARG A 208 -5.68 -21.15 17.00
C ARG A 208 -5.87 -19.78 16.37
N ALA A 209 -7.04 -19.51 15.81
CA ALA A 209 -7.38 -18.22 15.24
C ALA A 209 -7.39 -17.13 16.34
N SER A 210 -8.04 -17.39 17.48
CA SER A 210 -8.06 -16.44 18.59
C SER A 210 -6.66 -16.19 19.16
N ALA A 211 -5.84 -17.22 19.32
CA ALA A 211 -4.45 -17.07 19.76
C ALA A 211 -3.63 -16.23 18.77
N ALA A 212 -3.78 -16.47 17.46
CA ALA A 212 -3.10 -15.69 16.45
C ALA A 212 -3.56 -14.21 16.42
N GLU A 213 -4.84 -13.94 16.69
CA GLU A 213 -5.37 -12.57 16.80
C GLU A 213 -4.81 -11.85 18.03
N GLU A 214 -4.71 -12.52 19.18
CA GLU A 214 -4.10 -11.95 20.38
C GLU A 214 -2.61 -11.63 20.18
N GLU A 215 -1.85 -12.54 19.55
CA GLU A 215 -0.45 -12.31 19.20
C GLU A 215 -0.29 -11.14 18.21
N ALA A 216 -1.17 -11.04 17.20
CA ALA A 216 -1.17 -9.94 16.25
C ALA A 216 -1.49 -8.59 16.91
N ALA A 217 -2.43 -8.58 17.86
CA ALA A 217 -2.77 -7.39 18.64
C ALA A 217 -1.60 -6.94 19.53
N ALA A 218 -0.92 -7.88 20.20
CA ALA A 218 0.27 -7.59 20.99
C ALA A 218 1.40 -7.04 20.12
N ALA A 219 1.67 -7.65 18.96
CA ALA A 219 2.68 -7.18 18.01
C ALA A 219 2.34 -5.76 17.50
N ALA A 220 1.07 -5.46 17.23
CA ALA A 220 0.63 -4.14 16.82
C ALA A 220 0.84 -3.09 17.92
N ALA A 221 0.63 -3.44 19.20
CA ALA A 221 0.89 -2.56 20.33
C ALA A 221 2.38 -2.24 20.47
N GLU A 222 3.26 -3.25 20.38
CA GLU A 222 4.72 -3.10 20.42
C GLU A 222 5.24 -2.25 19.25
N LEU A 223 4.77 -2.50 18.04
CA LEU A 223 5.06 -1.65 16.87
C LEU A 223 4.57 -0.21 17.07
N GLY A 224 3.41 -0.03 17.69
CA GLY A 224 2.87 1.28 18.02
C GLY A 224 3.72 2.04 19.04
N TYR A 225 4.25 1.34 20.05
CA TYR A 225 5.15 1.92 21.06
C TYR A 225 6.50 2.31 20.45
N THR A 226 7.13 1.39 19.71
CA THR A 226 8.43 1.63 19.08
C THR A 226 8.38 2.77 18.07
N ARG A 227 7.32 2.88 17.26
CA ARG A 227 7.10 4.03 16.36
C ARG A 227 7.00 5.36 17.10
N ARG A 228 6.26 5.41 18.21
CA ARG A 228 6.15 6.61 19.05
C ARG A 228 7.51 7.02 19.61
N ARG A 229 8.24 6.06 20.17
CA ARG A 229 9.59 6.30 20.70
C ARG A 229 10.57 6.76 19.63
N ALA A 230 10.53 6.18 18.44
CA ALA A 230 11.34 6.62 17.30
C ALA A 230 11.00 8.07 16.89
N ALA A 231 9.71 8.42 16.88
CA ALA A 231 9.27 9.78 16.59
C ALA A 231 9.73 10.80 17.65
N ASP A 232 9.72 10.43 18.93
CA ASP A 232 10.27 11.25 20.01
C ASP A 232 11.77 11.48 19.85
N MET A 233 12.53 10.41 19.57
CA MET A 233 13.97 10.51 19.31
C MET A 233 14.28 11.39 18.10
N ALA A 234 13.49 11.30 17.02
CA ALA A 234 13.63 12.15 15.85
C ALA A 234 13.38 13.63 16.20
N ARG A 235 12.36 13.95 17.01
CA ARG A 235 12.10 15.31 17.49
C ARG A 235 13.26 15.86 18.31
N LEU A 236 13.80 15.05 19.24
CA LEU A 236 14.95 15.44 20.06
C LEU A 236 16.20 15.69 19.21
N ALA A 237 16.45 14.86 18.19
CA ALA A 237 17.58 15.05 17.28
C ALA A 237 17.49 16.36 16.49
N VAL A 238 16.30 16.74 16.01
CA VAL A 238 16.09 18.03 15.35
C VAL A 238 16.35 19.18 16.32
N LYS A 239 15.76 19.10 17.52
CA LYS A 239 15.96 20.12 18.55
C LYS A 239 17.43 20.33 18.91
N LEU A 240 18.19 19.24 19.09
CA LEU A 240 19.63 19.31 19.37
C LEU A 240 20.42 19.99 18.25
N ARG A 241 20.06 19.75 16.98
CA ARG A 241 20.69 20.41 15.83
C ARG A 241 20.42 21.91 15.82
N ASP A 242 19.19 22.30 16.13
CA ASP A 242 18.80 23.71 16.21
C ASP A 242 19.47 24.42 17.39
N ASP A 243 19.50 23.79 18.57
CA ASP A 243 20.20 24.30 19.76
C ASP A 243 21.70 24.47 19.49
N HIS A 244 22.33 23.50 18.82
CA HIS A 244 23.73 23.60 18.41
C HIS A 244 23.96 24.77 17.45
N ARG A 245 23.09 24.94 16.44
CA ARG A 245 23.17 26.07 15.50
C ARG A 245 22.99 27.41 16.22
N ALA A 246 22.04 27.50 17.13
CA ALA A 246 21.80 28.69 17.94
C ALA A 246 23.04 29.04 18.78
N CYS A 247 23.67 28.06 19.42
CA CYS A 247 24.90 28.25 20.17
C CYS A 247 26.05 28.77 19.28
N MET A 248 26.25 28.17 18.10
CA MET A 248 27.30 28.59 17.17
C MET A 248 27.07 30.00 16.63
N LEU A 249 25.82 30.38 16.37
CA LEU A 249 25.46 31.73 15.95
C LEU A 249 25.63 32.72 17.12
N GLY A 250 25.26 32.36 18.34
CA GLY A 250 25.47 33.16 19.55
C GLY A 250 26.94 33.55 19.71
N ARG A 251 27.86 32.58 19.64
CA ARG A 251 29.31 32.84 19.69
C ARG A 251 29.79 33.78 18.59
N LYS A 252 29.25 33.66 17.38
CA LYS A 252 29.59 34.57 16.26
C LYS A 252 29.09 35.99 16.52
N VAL A 253 27.88 36.13 17.07
CA VAL A 253 27.31 37.43 17.44
C VAL A 253 28.18 38.09 18.51
N GLU A 254 28.55 37.37 19.56
CA GLU A 254 29.44 37.88 20.61
C GLU A 254 30.80 38.32 20.06
N ALA A 255 31.41 37.53 19.17
CA ALA A 255 32.68 37.88 18.54
C ALA A 255 32.55 39.13 17.65
N LEU A 256 31.47 39.25 16.87
CA LEU A 256 31.22 40.43 16.05
C LEU A 256 30.93 41.67 16.91
N GLN A 257 30.19 41.53 18.01
CA GLN A 257 29.95 42.61 18.96
C GLN A 257 31.25 43.11 19.58
N ALA A 258 32.15 42.21 19.99
CA ALA A 258 33.46 42.59 20.49
C ALA A 258 34.31 43.34 19.44
N GLN A 259 34.23 42.93 18.16
CA GLN A 259 34.90 43.63 17.07
C GLN A 259 34.32 45.03 16.82
N VAL A 260 33.00 45.16 16.81
CA VAL A 260 32.30 46.45 16.68
C VAL A 260 32.72 47.38 17.81
N TYR A 261 32.66 46.92 19.05
CA TYR A 261 33.09 47.69 20.21
C TYR A 261 34.55 48.14 20.11
N GLY A 262 35.46 47.25 19.70
CA GLY A 262 36.87 47.60 19.48
C GLY A 262 37.10 48.58 18.32
N LEU A 263 36.25 48.57 17.29
CA LEU A 263 36.27 49.57 16.21
C LEU A 263 35.71 50.91 16.67
N GLU A 264 34.62 50.91 17.44
CA GLU A 264 34.04 52.11 18.02
C GLU A 264 35.03 52.83 18.93
N LEU A 265 35.75 52.08 19.78
CA LEU A 265 36.77 52.63 20.66
C LEU A 265 37.91 53.30 19.87
N ARG A 266 38.47 52.61 18.87
CA ARG A 266 39.54 53.17 18.02
C ARG A 266 39.07 54.36 17.19
N ASN A 267 37.84 54.32 16.68
CA ASN A 267 37.26 55.47 15.97
C ASN A 267 37.17 56.67 16.90
N ARG A 268 36.71 56.47 18.14
CA ARG A 268 36.64 57.54 19.15
C ARG A 268 38.02 58.12 19.46
N GLU A 269 39.03 57.27 19.68
CA GLU A 269 40.42 57.71 19.89
C GLU A 269 40.94 58.52 18.70
N CYS A 270 40.66 58.09 17.45
CA CYS A 270 41.01 58.84 16.24
C CYS A 270 40.33 60.22 16.20
N PHE A 271 39.04 60.31 16.54
CA PHE A 271 38.32 61.59 16.59
C PHE A 271 38.88 62.52 17.66
N GLU A 272 39.17 62.00 18.86
CA GLU A 272 39.77 62.76 19.95
C GLU A 272 41.18 63.26 19.59
N ALA A 273 42.01 62.42 18.94
CA ALA A 273 43.33 62.81 18.47
C ALA A 273 43.26 63.91 17.40
N MET A 274 42.32 63.80 16.44
CA MET A 274 42.10 64.85 15.43
C MET A 274 41.64 66.16 16.07
N ALA A 275 40.73 66.10 17.05
CA ALA A 275 40.26 67.29 17.77
C ALA A 275 41.38 67.96 18.59
N ALA A 276 42.24 67.17 19.25
CA ALA A 276 43.40 67.66 19.98
C ALA A 276 44.40 68.35 19.04
N TRP A 277 44.71 67.73 17.90
CA TRP A 277 45.59 68.32 16.88
C TRP A 277 45.03 69.64 16.33
N GLU A 278 43.73 69.72 16.08
CA GLU A 278 43.08 70.96 15.67
C GLU A 278 43.15 72.05 16.77
N ALA A 279 43.00 71.68 18.04
CA ALA A 279 43.11 72.61 19.16
C ALA A 279 44.55 73.14 19.30
N GLU A 280 45.56 72.26 19.22
CA GLU A 280 46.97 72.63 19.21
C GLU A 280 47.31 73.56 18.04
N ARG A 281 46.81 73.26 16.84
CA ARG A 281 46.98 74.10 15.67
C ARG A 281 46.38 75.50 15.89
N LYS A 282 45.17 75.59 16.45
CA LYS A 282 44.52 76.87 16.76
C LYS A 282 45.29 77.65 17.82
N ALA A 283 45.77 76.98 18.87
CA ALA A 283 46.62 77.59 19.90
C ALA A 283 47.94 78.12 19.32
N GLY A 284 48.59 77.36 18.45
CA GLY A 284 49.80 77.78 17.75
C GLY A 284 49.57 79.00 16.86
N VAL A 285 48.45 79.07 16.13
CA VAL A 285 48.06 80.26 15.35
C VAL A 285 47.84 81.48 16.27
N ALA A 286 47.10 81.31 17.37
CA ALA A 286 46.85 82.37 18.33
C ALA A 286 48.15 82.89 18.98
N GLU A 287 49.09 81.99 19.31
CA GLU A 287 50.40 82.37 19.86
C GLU A 287 51.25 83.12 18.83
N ILE A 288 51.25 82.69 17.57
CA ILE A 288 51.90 83.44 16.48
C ILE A 288 51.31 84.84 16.35
N GLU A 289 49.98 85.00 16.45
CA GLU A 289 49.32 86.30 16.42
C GLU A 289 49.70 87.18 17.63
N ARG A 290 49.77 86.60 18.83
CA ARG A 290 50.23 87.26 20.06
C ARG A 290 51.67 87.77 19.89
N LEU A 291 52.57 86.90 19.45
CA LEU A 291 53.98 87.24 19.20
C LEU A 291 54.13 88.31 18.12
N ARG A 292 53.30 88.29 17.07
CA ARG A 292 53.27 89.36 16.05
C ARG A 292 52.81 90.68 16.64
N ALA A 293 51.79 90.68 17.51
CA ALA A 293 51.32 91.89 18.18
C ALA A 293 52.38 92.46 19.13
N GLU A 294 53.04 91.60 19.91
CA GLU A 294 54.13 91.98 20.81
C GLU A 294 55.34 92.52 20.04
N ASN A 295 55.76 91.86 18.95
CA ASN A 295 56.81 92.36 18.07
C ASN A 295 56.45 93.74 17.47
N ARG A 296 55.19 93.97 17.09
CA ARG A 296 54.74 95.30 16.65
C ARG A 296 54.86 96.34 17.77
N ARG A 297 54.51 95.99 19.01
CA ARG A 297 54.66 96.87 20.19
C ARG A 297 56.12 97.23 20.42
N LEU A 298 56.99 96.21 20.49
CA LEU A 298 58.43 96.41 20.68
C LEU A 298 59.05 97.21 19.52
N ALA A 299 58.63 96.98 18.28
CA ALA A 299 59.06 97.78 17.13
C ALA A 299 58.62 99.25 17.25
N ALA A 300 57.40 99.51 17.75
CA ALA A 300 56.92 100.87 18.00
C ALA A 300 57.68 101.54 19.15
N GLU A 301 57.93 100.83 20.26
CA GLU A 301 58.77 101.31 21.38
C GLU A 301 60.19 101.63 20.91
N ALA A 302 60.80 100.75 20.11
CA ALA A 302 62.12 100.97 19.52
C ALA A 302 62.13 102.19 18.56
N ALA A 303 61.07 102.36 17.75
CA ALA A 303 60.93 103.52 16.89
C ALA A 303 60.75 104.82 17.68
N GLN A 304 60.00 104.80 18.78
CA GLN A 304 59.84 105.94 19.69
C GLN A 304 61.15 106.28 20.41
N ALA A 305 61.90 105.28 20.90
CA ALA A 305 63.22 105.47 21.48
C ALA A 305 64.21 106.04 20.45
N ALA A 306 64.18 105.55 19.22
CA ALA A 306 64.97 106.09 18.11
C ALA A 306 64.58 107.54 17.79
N ALA A 307 63.29 107.88 17.77
CA ALA A 307 62.80 109.24 17.56
C ALA A 307 63.18 110.20 18.73
N ALA A 308 63.12 109.73 19.98
CA ALA A 308 63.57 110.47 21.16
C ALA A 308 65.09 110.71 21.13
N SER A 309 65.88 109.72 20.71
CA SER A 309 67.32 109.89 20.49
C SER A 309 67.63 110.88 19.36
N ARG A 310 66.81 110.92 18.30
CA ARG A 310 66.89 111.92 17.22
C ARG A 310 66.53 113.32 17.71
N ARG A 311 65.57 113.48 18.64
CA ARG A 311 65.22 114.77 19.25
C ARG A 311 66.29 115.27 20.25
N LYS A 312 67.06 114.38 20.87
CA LYS A 312 68.21 114.73 21.73
C LYS A 312 69.50 115.01 20.94
N ARG A 313 69.55 114.63 19.67
CA ARG A 313 70.70 114.89 18.78
C ARG A 313 70.42 116.11 17.90
N GLY A 314 70.35 117.28 18.53
CA GLY A 314 70.82 118.51 17.91
C GLY A 314 72.33 118.43 17.81
N GLY A 315 72.84 118.24 16.59
CA GLY A 315 74.28 118.32 16.29
C GLY A 315 75.07 117.02 16.54
N GLY A 316 75.87 116.62 15.55
CA GLY A 316 76.92 115.61 15.75
C GLY A 316 77.08 114.64 14.59
N LYS A 317 77.89 115.07 13.61
CA LYS A 317 78.50 114.29 12.52
C LYS A 317 79.27 113.08 13.06
N GLY A 318 79.34 112.02 12.25
CA GLY A 318 80.16 110.81 12.45
C GLY A 318 79.29 109.59 12.69
N GLY A 319 79.34 108.50 11.91
CA GLY A 319 80.41 107.98 11.07
C GLY A 319 80.76 106.58 11.59
N GLY A 320 80.55 105.53 10.78
CA GLY A 320 81.17 104.22 11.01
C GLY A 320 80.24 103.01 11.17
N ASN A 321 80.30 102.14 10.15
CA ASN A 321 80.34 100.67 10.21
C ASN A 321 79.03 99.88 10.43
N GLY A 322 78.18 99.86 9.39
CA GLY A 322 77.04 98.95 9.24
C GLY A 322 77.37 97.51 8.76
N TRP A 323 78.59 97.01 8.97
CA TRP A 323 79.02 95.72 8.41
C TRP A 323 78.72 94.50 9.31
N TRP A 324 78.55 94.70 10.62
CA TRP A 324 78.34 93.60 11.58
C TRP A 324 76.92 92.98 11.56
N TRP A 325 75.91 93.72 11.06
CA TRP A 325 74.52 93.25 11.07
C TRP A 325 74.23 92.24 9.96
N LEU A 326 74.86 92.36 8.79
CA LEU A 326 74.65 91.45 7.65
C LEU A 326 75.25 90.05 7.88
N ALA A 327 76.26 89.91 8.73
CA ALA A 327 76.84 88.61 9.09
C ALA A 327 75.94 87.80 10.02
N ARG A 328 75.14 88.45 10.88
CA ARG A 328 74.24 87.78 11.82
C ARG A 328 72.96 87.27 11.16
N VAL A 329 72.50 87.92 10.10
CA VAL A 329 71.29 87.51 9.35
C VAL A 329 71.54 86.26 8.49
N ARG A 330 72.78 86.00 8.08
CA ARG A 330 73.12 84.78 7.32
C ARG A 330 73.16 83.50 8.16
N LEU A 331 73.36 83.58 9.48
CA LEU A 331 73.38 82.40 10.36
C LEU A 331 71.99 81.92 10.81
N ALA A 332 70.93 82.70 10.56
CA ALA A 332 69.56 82.34 10.95
C ALA A 332 68.76 81.63 9.83
N ALA A 333 69.36 81.43 8.65
CA ALA A 333 68.74 80.75 7.51
C ALA A 333 68.98 79.24 7.49
N GLU A 334 69.72 78.70 8.46
CA GLU A 334 70.00 77.27 8.62
C GLU A 334 69.25 76.71 9.85
N TRP A 335 67.92 76.75 9.79
CA TRP A 335 67.08 75.98 10.71
C TRP A 335 65.97 75.31 9.90
N THR A 336 66.30 74.17 9.32
CA THR A 336 65.35 73.23 8.72
C THR A 336 64.82 72.28 9.79
N PRO A 337 63.50 72.19 10.02
CA PRO A 337 62.95 71.13 10.84
C PRO A 337 63.18 69.78 10.16
N CYS A 338 63.78 68.84 10.89
CA CYS A 338 63.95 67.46 10.46
C CYS A 338 62.58 66.83 10.18
N ALA A 339 62.40 66.31 8.96
CA ALA A 339 61.24 65.51 8.59
C ALA A 339 61.27 64.15 9.31
N PRO A 340 60.15 63.65 9.85
CA PRO A 340 60.09 62.29 10.35
C PRO A 340 60.07 61.30 9.19
N SER A 341 60.89 60.27 9.35
CA SER A 341 61.07 59.09 8.54
C SER A 341 59.77 58.46 8.03
N SER A 342 59.79 58.11 6.74
CA SER A 342 58.81 57.31 6.01
C SER A 342 58.34 56.08 6.80
N VAL A 343 57.09 56.08 7.24
CA VAL A 343 56.37 54.85 7.59
C VAL A 343 55.99 54.16 6.29
N THR A 344 56.61 53.01 6.03
CA THR A 344 56.23 52.11 4.95
C THR A 344 54.80 51.61 5.18
N VAL A 345 53.86 52.08 4.37
CA VAL A 345 52.55 51.44 4.19
C VAL A 345 52.79 50.11 3.48
N ARG A 346 52.75 49.00 4.22
CA ARG A 346 52.69 47.66 3.61
C ARG A 346 51.30 47.47 2.98
N LYS A 347 51.26 47.56 1.66
CA LYS A 347 50.19 47.04 0.82
C LYS A 347 50.26 45.52 0.85
N VAL A 348 49.36 44.86 1.58
CA VAL A 348 49.10 43.42 1.44
C VAL A 348 47.69 43.27 0.87
N GLY A 349 47.62 43.32 -0.45
CA GLY A 349 46.55 42.72 -1.21
C GLY A 349 47.22 41.74 -2.16
N GLU A 350 47.31 40.48 -1.74
CA GLU A 350 47.67 39.39 -2.64
C GLU A 350 46.62 38.29 -2.53
N GLN A 351 45.95 38.14 -3.65
CA GLN A 351 44.88 37.22 -3.97
C GLN A 351 45.52 35.89 -4.34
N MET A 352 45.43 34.86 -3.48
CA MET A 352 45.73 33.48 -3.90
C MET A 352 44.44 32.77 -4.36
N LYS A 353 44.37 32.58 -5.68
CA LYS A 353 43.56 31.56 -6.35
C LYS A 353 44.08 30.15 -5.99
N GLY A 354 43.14 29.25 -5.70
CA GLY A 354 43.19 27.85 -6.15
C GLY A 354 43.96 26.86 -5.28
N GLY A 355 43.22 25.99 -4.58
CA GLY A 355 43.75 24.81 -3.93
C GLY A 355 42.63 23.84 -3.54
N LYS A 356 42.24 22.99 -4.48
CA LYS A 356 41.24 21.93 -4.35
C LYS A 356 41.91 20.73 -3.65
N TYR A 357 41.52 20.39 -2.43
CA TYR A 357 41.78 19.07 -1.85
C TYR A 357 40.54 18.53 -1.15
N ASN A 358 40.09 17.40 -1.69
CA ASN A 358 39.13 16.47 -1.11
C ASN A 358 39.76 15.72 0.06
N GLY A 359 38.93 15.40 1.06
CA GLY A 359 39.00 14.14 1.80
C GLY A 359 39.86 14.14 3.06
N GLY A 360 39.24 13.81 4.20
CA GLY A 360 39.98 13.44 5.40
C GLY A 360 39.16 13.58 6.68
N CYS A 361 38.55 12.47 7.09
CA CYS A 361 37.93 12.22 8.39
C CYS A 361 38.85 12.63 9.55
N PHE A 362 38.30 13.24 10.61
CA PHE A 362 38.87 13.10 11.95
C PHE A 362 37.76 13.16 13.01
N CYS A 363 37.58 12.04 13.68
CA CYS A 363 36.86 11.91 14.94
C CYS A 363 37.65 12.56 16.07
N LEU A 364 36.94 13.23 16.97
CA LEU A 364 36.96 13.03 18.43
C LEU A 364 35.73 13.70 19.02
#